data_AF-A0A519Y188-F1
#
_entry.id   AF-A0A519Y188-F1
#
_cell.length_a   1.000
_cell.length_b   1.000
_cell.length_c   1.000
_cell.angle_alpha   90.00
_cell.angle_beta   90.00
_cell.angle_gamma   90.00
#
_symmetry.space_group_name_H-M   'P 1'
#
loop_
_entity.id
_entity.type
_entity.pdbx_description
1 polymer ?
#
loop_
_entity_poly.entity_id
_entity_poly.type
_entity_poly.pdbx_seq_one_letter_code
_entity_poly.pdbx_strand_id
1 'polypeptide(L)'
;MGLKASLSKPFAAWVVKGINRWKKNAVKAQDETLQMLLKSAAHTVFGKDHQFSSIKTYQDFKANVPVRDYEDLRPYIDRVVAGESDILWKGKPQYFAKTSGTTSGVKYIPISKESMPEHIKAARNALLTYIHETG
;
A
#
# COMPACT_ATOMS: atom_id res chain seq x y z
N MET A 1 -29.82 -20.34 13.75
CA MET A 1 -28.97 -19.33 13.08
C MET A 1 -29.82 -18.57 12.08
N GLY A 2 -29.85 -17.23 12.14
CA GLY A 2 -30.66 -16.44 11.20
C GLY A 2 -30.13 -16.50 9.77
N LEU A 3 -30.98 -16.24 8.76
CA LEU A 3 -30.63 -16.26 7.33
C LEU A 3 -29.32 -15.51 7.00
N LYS A 4 -29.09 -14.36 7.65
CA LYS A 4 -27.88 -13.54 7.46
C LYS A 4 -26.59 -14.27 7.86
N ALA A 5 -26.63 -15.07 8.92
CA ALA A 5 -25.48 -15.88 9.37
C ALA A 5 -25.23 -17.09 8.45
N SER A 6 -26.28 -17.61 7.81
CA SER A 6 -26.14 -18.69 6.84
C SER A 6 -25.50 -18.23 5.53
N LEU A 7 -25.72 -16.97 5.13
CA LEU A 7 -25.17 -16.38 3.91
C LEU A 7 -23.73 -15.84 4.09
N SER A 8 -23.33 -15.51 5.33
CA SER A 8 -21.98 -15.00 5.60
C SER A 8 -20.88 -16.07 5.48
N LYS A 9 -21.17 -17.33 5.81
CA LYS A 9 -20.21 -18.44 5.72
C LYS A 9 -19.72 -18.75 4.29
N PRO A 10 -20.60 -18.98 3.28
CA PRO A 10 -20.14 -19.26 1.92
C PRO A 10 -19.40 -18.06 1.31
N PHE A 11 -19.82 -16.83 1.62
CA PHE A 11 -19.12 -15.63 1.18
C PHE A 11 -17.73 -15.50 1.82
N ALA A 12 -17.62 -15.74 3.13
CA ALA A 12 -16.35 -15.78 3.84
C ALA A 12 -15.39 -16.83 3.25
N ALA A 13 -15.88 -18.05 3.00
CA ALA A 13 -15.09 -19.12 2.39
C ALA A 13 -14.59 -18.74 0.98
N TRP A 14 -15.41 -18.08 0.18
CA TRP A 14 -15.00 -17.59 -1.14
C TRP A 14 -13.89 -16.54 -1.06
N VAL A 15 -14.02 -15.55 -0.15
CA VAL A 15 -12.98 -14.52 0.07
C VAL A 15 -11.68 -15.16 0.57
N VAL A 16 -11.75 -16.05 1.56
CA VAL A 16 -10.57 -16.74 2.11
C VAL A 16 -9.90 -17.63 1.06
N LYS A 17 -10.66 -18.29 0.18
CA LYS A 17 -10.09 -19.03 -0.96
C LYS A 17 -9.25 -18.12 -1.87
N GLY A 18 -9.71 -16.89 -2.12
CA GLY A 18 -8.94 -15.88 -2.85
C GLY A 18 -7.65 -15.48 -2.13
N ILE A 19 -7.73 -15.20 -0.83
CA ILE A 19 -6.57 -14.87 0.01
C ILE A 19 -5.55 -16.01 0.01
N ASN A 20 -6.00 -17.26 0.17
CA ASN A 20 -5.14 -18.43 0.16
C ASN A 20 -4.47 -18.66 -1.20
N ARG A 21 -5.15 -18.34 -2.31
CA ARG A 21 -4.54 -18.37 -3.64
C ARG A 21 -3.38 -17.39 -3.75
N TRP A 22 -3.58 -16.15 -3.29
CA TRP A 22 -2.52 -15.14 -3.25
C TRP A 22 -1.36 -15.55 -2.31
N LYS A 23 -1.67 -16.04 -1.10
CA LYS A 23 -0.65 -16.54 -0.13
C LYS A 23 0.22 -17.64 -0.73
N LYS A 24 -0.38 -18.59 -1.44
CA LYS A 24 0.36 -19.70 -2.10
C LYS A 24 1.27 -19.23 -3.24
N ASN A 25 1.07 -18.02 -3.76
CA ASN A 25 1.85 -17.42 -4.84
C ASN A 25 2.54 -16.11 -4.40
N ALA A 26 2.88 -15.99 -3.12
CA ALA A 26 3.29 -14.72 -2.50
C ALA A 26 4.46 -14.04 -3.21
N VAL A 27 5.48 -14.80 -3.63
CA VAL A 27 6.66 -14.24 -4.33
C VAL A 27 6.26 -13.58 -5.64
N LYS A 28 5.48 -14.28 -6.47
CA LYS A 28 4.97 -13.72 -7.74
C LYS A 28 4.09 -12.49 -7.49
N ALA A 29 3.23 -12.53 -6.48
CA ALA A 29 2.37 -11.41 -6.17
C ALA A 29 3.13 -10.17 -5.66
N GLN A 30 4.21 -10.37 -4.91
CA GLN A 30 5.11 -9.29 -4.49
C GLN A 30 5.84 -8.67 -5.69
N ASP A 31 6.35 -9.50 -6.61
CA ASP A 31 6.98 -9.02 -7.84
C ASP A 31 6.00 -8.22 -8.72
N GLU A 32 4.81 -8.75 -8.97
CA GLU A 32 3.76 -8.05 -9.72
C GLU A 32 3.37 -6.70 -9.05
N THR A 33 3.31 -6.69 -7.71
CA THR A 33 3.03 -5.46 -6.95
C THR A 33 4.16 -4.44 -7.12
N LEU A 34 5.42 -4.87 -6.97
CA LEU A 34 6.59 -4.01 -7.15
C LEU A 34 6.61 -3.39 -8.55
N GLN A 35 6.45 -4.21 -9.60
CA GLN A 35 6.44 -3.74 -10.99
C GLN A 35 5.31 -2.73 -11.25
N MET A 36 4.13 -2.97 -10.69
CA MET A 36 2.99 -2.05 -10.77
C MET A 36 3.29 -0.71 -10.07
N LEU A 37 3.90 -0.74 -8.89
CA LEU A 37 4.26 0.47 -8.14
C LEU A 37 5.31 1.29 -8.88
N LEU A 38 6.40 0.65 -9.35
CA LEU A 38 7.47 1.29 -10.09
C LEU A 38 6.95 1.96 -11.36
N LYS A 39 6.17 1.23 -12.16
CA LYS A 39 5.57 1.77 -13.39
C LYS A 39 4.64 2.95 -13.11
N SER A 40 3.83 2.86 -12.05
CA SER A 40 2.86 3.91 -11.71
C SER A 40 3.54 5.20 -11.20
N ALA A 41 4.67 5.06 -10.52
CA ALA A 41 5.40 6.17 -9.93
C ALA A 41 6.58 6.67 -10.78
N ALA A 42 6.85 6.07 -11.94
CA ALA A 42 8.05 6.34 -12.75
C ALA A 42 8.25 7.83 -13.12
N HIS A 43 7.16 8.60 -13.25
CA HIS A 43 7.21 10.01 -13.62
C HIS A 43 7.18 10.98 -12.44
N THR A 44 7.04 10.47 -11.22
CA THR A 44 7.11 11.28 -10.00
C THR A 44 8.53 11.78 -9.77
N VAL A 45 8.70 12.80 -8.92
CA VAL A 45 10.02 13.28 -8.51
C VAL A 45 10.83 12.14 -7.90
N PHE A 46 10.26 11.42 -6.92
CA PHE A 46 10.93 10.28 -6.30
C PHE A 46 11.27 9.18 -7.32
N GLY A 47 10.37 8.89 -8.26
CA GLY A 47 10.62 7.91 -9.31
C GLY A 47 11.75 8.31 -10.26
N LYS A 48 11.89 9.59 -10.58
CA LYS A 48 13.00 10.12 -11.39
C LYS A 48 14.33 10.07 -10.63
N ASP A 49 14.33 10.51 -9.37
CA ASP A 49 15.52 10.57 -8.52
C ASP A 49 16.11 9.17 -8.27
N HIS A 50 15.27 8.13 -8.31
CA HIS A 50 15.67 6.73 -8.14
C HIS A 50 15.55 5.91 -9.43
N GLN A 51 15.45 6.57 -10.59
CA GLN A 51 15.52 5.95 -11.91
C GLN A 51 14.53 4.78 -12.12
N PHE A 52 13.29 4.90 -11.65
CA PHE A 52 12.29 3.82 -11.72
C PHE A 52 12.09 3.24 -13.13
N SER A 53 12.25 4.05 -14.17
CA SER A 53 12.13 3.61 -15.56
C SER A 53 13.25 2.65 -16.03
N SER A 54 14.40 2.61 -15.34
CA SER A 54 15.52 1.71 -15.68
C SER A 54 15.51 0.41 -14.87
N ILE A 55 14.74 0.34 -13.78
CA ILE A 55 14.63 -0.82 -12.90
C ILE A 55 13.87 -1.95 -13.61
N LYS A 56 14.52 -3.10 -13.80
CA LYS A 56 13.91 -4.30 -14.42
C LYS A 56 13.80 -5.46 -13.44
N THR A 57 14.69 -5.50 -12.45
CA THR A 57 14.78 -6.57 -11.47
C THR A 57 14.72 -6.03 -10.05
N TYR A 58 14.44 -6.92 -9.10
CA TYR A 58 14.52 -6.58 -7.67
C TYR A 58 15.93 -6.12 -7.25
N GLN A 59 17.00 -6.64 -7.88
CA GLN A 59 18.36 -6.20 -7.57
C GLN A 59 18.59 -4.77 -8.04
N ASP A 60 18.08 -4.39 -9.22
CA ASP A 60 18.12 -3.00 -9.68
C ASP A 60 17.36 -2.09 -8.71
N PHE A 61 16.18 -2.53 -8.23
CA PHE A 61 15.40 -1.78 -7.24
C PHE A 61 16.19 -1.56 -5.96
N LYS A 62 16.78 -2.62 -5.41
CA LYS A 62 17.56 -2.54 -4.17
C LYS A 62 18.79 -1.63 -4.32
N ALA A 63 19.42 -1.62 -5.49
CA ALA A 63 20.57 -0.76 -5.76
C ALA A 63 20.19 0.72 -5.91
N ASN A 64 19.02 1.00 -6.48
CA ASN A 64 18.57 2.37 -6.75
C ASN A 64 17.79 2.99 -5.58
N VAL A 65 17.10 2.20 -4.75
CA VAL A 65 16.22 2.70 -3.68
C VAL A 65 16.77 2.32 -2.31
N PRO A 66 17.48 3.22 -1.63
CA PRO A 66 18.02 2.93 -0.29
C PRO A 66 16.91 2.86 0.76
N VAL A 67 17.15 2.05 1.79
CA VAL A 67 16.32 2.04 3.00
C VAL A 67 16.48 3.38 3.71
N ARG A 68 15.35 3.99 4.10
CA ARG A 68 15.28 5.32 4.69
C ARG A 68 14.35 5.34 5.88
N ASP A 69 14.62 6.24 6.81
CA ASP A 69 13.66 6.60 7.84
C ASP A 69 12.74 7.77 7.38
N TYR A 70 11.94 8.29 8.31
CA TYR A 70 11.03 9.40 8.01
C TYR A 70 11.77 10.70 7.74
N GLU A 71 12.85 10.99 8.46
CA GLU A 71 13.60 12.24 8.31
C GLU A 71 14.33 12.27 6.98
N ASP A 72 14.86 11.14 6.52
CA ASP A 72 15.44 10.99 5.18
C ASP A 72 14.42 11.21 4.05
N LEU A 73 13.14 10.89 4.29
CA LEU A 73 12.04 11.10 3.35
C LEU A 73 11.37 12.48 3.52
N ARG A 74 11.66 13.18 4.60
CA ARG A 74 11.00 14.44 4.96
C ARG A 74 11.08 15.52 3.87
N PRO A 75 12.19 15.69 3.13
CA PRO A 75 12.23 16.65 2.02
C PRO A 75 11.15 16.41 0.96
N TYR A 76 10.78 15.15 0.69
CA TYR A 76 9.69 14.83 -0.22
C TYR A 76 8.32 15.02 0.45
N ILE A 77 8.19 14.59 1.71
CA ILE A 77 6.93 14.68 2.45
C ILE A 77 6.51 16.14 2.66
N ASP A 78 7.44 17.03 3.00
CA ASP A 78 7.15 18.45 3.21
C ASP A 78 6.62 19.10 1.93
N ARG A 79 7.14 18.71 0.75
CA ARG A 79 6.63 19.14 -0.56
C ARG A 79 5.22 18.62 -0.83
N VAL A 80 4.95 17.36 -0.48
CA VAL A 80 3.60 16.78 -0.57
C VAL A 80 2.62 17.53 0.36
N VAL A 81 3.03 17.85 1.59
CA VAL A 81 2.24 18.60 2.57
C VAL A 81 2.00 20.03 2.10
N ALA A 82 2.97 20.66 1.44
CA ALA A 82 2.81 21.96 0.79
C ALA A 82 1.86 21.93 -0.42
N GLY A 83 1.41 20.75 -0.83
CA GLY A 83 0.42 20.57 -1.89
C GLY A 83 1.01 20.40 -3.28
N GLU A 84 2.30 20.13 -3.40
CA GLU A 84 2.89 19.73 -4.70
C GLU A 84 2.38 18.35 -5.12
N SER A 85 2.15 18.14 -6.41
CA SER A 85 1.74 16.85 -6.97
C SER A 85 2.94 16.05 -7.47
N ASP A 86 2.75 14.75 -7.65
CA ASP A 86 3.69 13.87 -8.34
C ASP A 86 5.07 13.81 -7.67
N ILE A 87 5.10 13.92 -6.33
CA ILE A 87 6.35 13.85 -5.56
C ILE A 87 6.73 12.41 -5.21
N LEU A 88 6.00 11.78 -4.28
CA LEU A 88 6.20 10.38 -3.85
C LEU A 88 5.31 9.39 -4.61
N TRP A 89 4.14 9.88 -5.05
CA TRP A 89 3.14 9.13 -5.79
C TRP A 89 2.46 10.05 -6.79
N LYS A 90 1.88 9.49 -7.85
CA LYS A 90 1.18 10.26 -8.89
C LYS A 90 0.02 11.07 -8.29
N GLY A 91 -0.16 12.29 -8.77
CA GLY A 91 -1.18 13.22 -8.28
C GLY A 91 -0.90 13.71 -6.86
N LYS A 92 -1.98 14.03 -6.13
CA LYS A 92 -1.93 14.49 -4.73
C LYS A 92 -2.61 13.44 -3.82
N PRO A 93 -2.15 13.28 -2.56
CA PRO A 93 -2.85 12.43 -1.60
C PRO A 93 -4.27 12.95 -1.33
N GLN A 94 -5.19 12.04 -1.02
CA GLN A 94 -6.55 12.40 -0.59
C GLN A 94 -6.56 12.88 0.86
N TYR A 95 -5.76 12.23 1.70
CA TYR A 95 -5.69 12.50 3.14
C TYR A 95 -4.26 12.35 3.63
N PHE A 96 -4.00 12.85 4.83
CA PHE A 96 -2.79 12.53 5.57
C PHE A 96 -3.18 11.80 6.84
N ALA A 97 -2.62 10.61 7.04
CA ALA A 97 -2.62 10.00 8.36
C ALA A 97 -1.58 10.73 9.21
N LYS A 98 -2.03 11.28 10.34
CA LYS A 98 -1.18 11.95 11.31
C LYS A 98 -0.80 10.95 12.38
N THR A 99 0.50 10.71 12.56
CA THR A 99 0.96 9.93 13.71
C THR A 99 1.44 10.89 14.80
N SER A 100 1.15 10.56 16.05
CA SER A 100 1.66 11.28 17.22
C SER A 100 3.15 10.95 17.38
N GLY A 101 3.99 11.58 16.55
CA GLY A 101 5.43 11.48 16.67
C GLY A 101 5.88 12.06 18.01
N THR A 102 6.62 11.28 18.79
CA THR A 102 7.38 11.79 19.93
C THR A 102 8.64 12.50 19.40
N THR A 103 9.07 13.55 20.12
CA THR A 103 10.32 14.32 19.97
C THR A 103 10.61 15.03 18.63
N SER A 104 10.29 14.48 17.45
CA SER A 104 10.64 15.05 16.14
C SER A 104 9.52 15.84 15.47
N GLY A 105 8.40 16.05 16.18
CA GLY A 105 7.21 16.70 15.65
C GLY A 105 6.26 15.73 14.94
N VAL A 106 5.24 16.30 14.31
CA VAL A 106 4.16 15.55 13.66
C VAL A 106 4.67 14.89 12.38
N LYS A 107 4.42 13.58 12.24
CA LYS A 107 4.67 12.86 10.99
C LYS A 107 3.39 12.76 10.18
N TYR A 108 3.49 13.09 8.90
CA TYR A 108 2.39 13.02 7.94
C TYR A 108 2.66 11.88 6.97
N ILE A 109 1.74 10.90 6.94
CA ILE A 109 1.79 9.78 6.01
C ILE A 109 0.74 10.03 4.92
N PRO A 110 1.15 10.30 3.66
CA PRO A 110 0.21 10.53 2.57
C PRO A 110 -0.63 9.29 2.27
N ILE A 111 -1.94 9.46 2.15
CA ILE A 111 -2.89 8.39 1.78
C ILE A 111 -3.41 8.68 0.37
N SER A 112 -3.11 7.79 -0.57
CA SER A 112 -3.49 7.96 -1.98
C SER A 112 -4.97 7.62 -2.20
N LYS A 113 -5.52 8.10 -3.32
CA LYS A 113 -6.88 7.74 -3.73
C LYS A 113 -7.00 6.23 -3.98
N GLU A 114 -5.96 5.61 -4.50
CA GLU A 114 -5.91 4.20 -4.82
C GLU A 114 -5.82 3.30 -3.58
N SER A 115 -5.20 3.76 -2.48
CA SER A 115 -5.09 2.95 -1.26
C SER A 115 -6.38 2.92 -0.43
N MET A 116 -7.24 3.94 -0.55
CA MET A 116 -8.47 4.06 0.26
C MET A 116 -9.40 2.83 0.17
N PRO A 117 -9.75 2.31 -1.03
CA PRO A 117 -10.56 1.10 -1.14
C PRO A 117 -9.91 -0.13 -0.51
N GLU A 118 -8.58 -0.22 -0.52
CA GLU A 118 -7.85 -1.36 0.03
C GLU A 118 -7.90 -1.38 1.57
N HIS A 119 -7.97 -0.24 2.26
CA HIS A 119 -8.20 -0.19 3.70
C HIS A 119 -9.57 -0.80 4.10
N ILE A 120 -10.63 -0.47 3.35
CA ILE A 120 -11.98 -1.01 3.57
C ILE A 120 -12.00 -2.51 3.31
N LYS A 121 -11.38 -2.92 2.20
CA LYS A 121 -11.25 -4.33 1.83
C LYS A 121 -10.47 -5.13 2.87
N ALA A 122 -9.40 -4.56 3.42
CA ALA A 122 -8.61 -5.19 4.49
C ALA A 122 -9.46 -5.40 5.75
N ALA A 123 -10.17 -4.37 6.22
CA ALA A 123 -11.06 -4.47 7.39
C ALA A 123 -12.17 -5.52 7.18
N ARG A 124 -12.82 -5.50 6.01
CA ARG A 124 -13.81 -6.52 5.63
C ARG A 124 -13.21 -7.92 5.63
N ASN A 125 -12.05 -8.10 5.01
CA ASN A 125 -11.40 -9.40 4.89
C ASN A 125 -10.96 -9.95 6.26
N ALA A 126 -10.56 -9.08 7.21
CA ALA A 126 -10.25 -9.49 8.58
C ALA A 126 -11.48 -10.12 9.26
N LEU A 127 -12.64 -9.47 9.17
CA LEU A 127 -13.90 -10.00 9.70
C LEU A 127 -14.31 -11.31 9.01
N LEU A 128 -14.21 -11.38 7.68
CA LEU A 128 -14.56 -12.59 6.93
C LEU A 128 -13.62 -13.76 7.23
N THR A 129 -12.34 -13.48 7.48
CA THR A 129 -11.40 -14.53 7.90
C THR A 129 -11.80 -15.06 9.28
N TYR A 130 -12.14 -14.18 10.23
CA TYR A 130 -12.65 -14.61 11.54
C TYR A 130 -13.93 -15.45 11.44
N ILE A 131 -14.90 -15.02 10.62
CA ILE A 131 -16.14 -15.78 10.37
C ILE A 131 -15.84 -17.13 9.73
N HIS A 132 -14.84 -17.24 8.85
CA HIS A 132 -14.48 -18.52 8.24
C HIS A 132 -13.85 -19.49 9.24
N GLU A 133 -13.04 -18.99 10.16
CA GLU A 133 -12.35 -19.79 11.18
C GLU A 133 -13.29 -20.24 12.32
N THR A 134 -14.25 -19.40 12.71
CA THR A 134 -15.08 -19.61 13.91
C THR A 134 -16.55 -19.93 13.63
N GLY A 135 -16.99 -19.77 12.38
CA GLY A 135 -18.40 -19.71 11.98
C GLY A 135 -19.11 -21.04 11.86
#